data_AF-F0EX92-F1
#
_entry.id   AF-F0EX92-F1
#
_cell.length_a   1.000
_cell.length_b   1.000
_cell.length_c   1.000
_cell.angle_alpha   90.00
_cell.angle_beta   90.00
_cell.angle_gamma   90.00
#
_symmetry.space_group_name_H-M   'P 1'
#
loop_
_entity.id
_entity.type
_entity.pdbx_description
1 polymer ?
#
loop_
_entity_poly.entity_id
_entity_poly.type
_entity_poly.pdbx_seq_one_letter_code
_entity_poly.pdbx_strand_id
1 'polypeptide(L)'
;MLKYGESSLHPLKHRFSRPNQGNIMKKLFILLALAAPLAYAGELSCKEGAATNEGITNHWHCTYQGRDLDAAYQAMRRQDLYGIEALPAKLTRRNSTRKWQDSSACDDDGNRDRTVTTIRRTANSLTVEHLFLGACLNPSDTKIHLQRQGGKILIHYQNSAS
;
A
#
# COMPACT_ATOMS: atom_id res chain seq x y z
N MET A 1 70.64 -67.96 -11.11
CA MET A 1 70.73 -67.97 -9.63
C MET A 1 69.29 -68.01 -9.10
N LEU A 2 68.82 -69.17 -8.57
CA LEU A 2 68.64 -69.46 -7.12
C LEU A 2 67.71 -68.42 -6.45
N LYS A 3 66.56 -68.69 -5.81
CA LYS A 3 65.95 -69.86 -5.15
C LYS A 3 64.44 -69.61 -4.88
N TYR A 4 63.65 -70.69 -4.75
CA TYR A 4 62.58 -71.03 -3.77
C TYR A 4 61.73 -69.91 -3.11
N GLY A 5 60.42 -70.06 -2.83
CA GLY A 5 59.62 -71.27 -2.68
C GLY A 5 58.16 -70.97 -2.26
N GLU A 6 57.39 -72.04 -2.16
CA GLU A 6 55.95 -72.18 -1.86
C GLU A 6 55.48 -71.72 -0.46
N SER A 7 54.13 -71.73 -0.32
CA SER A 7 53.32 -71.95 0.90
C SER A 7 52.72 -70.68 1.49
N SER A 8 51.54 -70.65 2.12
CA SER A 8 50.39 -71.56 2.30
C SER A 8 49.41 -70.76 3.20
N LEU A 9 48.16 -71.20 3.23
CA LEU A 9 47.01 -70.74 4.01
C LEU A 9 47.25 -70.27 5.47
N HIS A 10 46.55 -69.19 5.84
CA HIS A 10 45.76 -68.83 7.07
C HIS A 10 46.13 -69.42 8.47
N PRO A 11 45.85 -68.74 9.64
CA PRO A 11 44.60 -68.01 9.95
C PRO A 11 44.62 -66.82 10.99
N LEU A 12 43.45 -66.15 11.05
CA LEU A 12 42.74 -65.46 12.16
C LEU A 12 43.47 -64.54 13.18
N LYS A 13 42.97 -63.29 13.31
CA LYS A 13 42.69 -62.66 14.62
C LYS A 13 41.65 -61.54 14.51
N HIS A 14 40.59 -61.68 15.31
CA HIS A 14 39.47 -60.76 15.50
C HIS A 14 39.87 -59.33 15.87
N ARG A 15 39.07 -58.35 15.44
CA ARG A 15 38.58 -57.25 16.29
C ARG A 15 37.34 -56.59 15.68
N PHE A 16 36.26 -56.58 16.45
CA PHE A 16 35.09 -55.72 16.25
C PHE A 16 35.49 -54.25 16.43
N SER A 17 34.90 -53.37 15.60
CA SER A 17 34.40 -52.04 15.97
C SER A 17 33.61 -51.42 14.80
N ARG A 18 32.31 -51.16 15.00
CA ARG A 18 31.57 -50.08 14.30
C ARG A 18 32.17 -48.73 14.74
N PRO A 19 32.04 -47.58 14.04
CA PRO A 19 30.87 -47.06 13.29
C PRO A 19 31.27 -46.39 11.94
N ASN A 20 30.39 -45.94 11.04
CA ASN A 20 29.55 -44.75 11.14
C ASN A 20 28.62 -44.67 9.92
N GLN A 21 27.34 -44.37 10.18
CA GLN A 21 26.43 -43.83 9.18
C GLN A 21 27.05 -42.57 8.56
N GLY A 22 27.10 -42.51 7.23
CA GLY A 22 27.59 -41.35 6.53
C GLY A 22 27.00 -41.26 5.14
N ASN A 23 26.08 -40.31 4.98
CA ASN A 23 25.85 -39.56 3.75
C ASN A 23 24.86 -40.15 2.73
N ILE A 24 23.62 -40.32 3.16
CA ILE A 24 22.45 -40.21 2.28
C ILE A 24 21.96 -38.76 2.39
N MET A 25 21.55 -38.15 1.28
CA MET A 25 20.92 -36.81 1.17
C MET A 25 21.84 -35.58 1.30
N LYS A 26 22.58 -35.29 0.23
CA LYS A 26 22.95 -33.89 -0.12
C LYS A 26 22.83 -33.70 -1.62
N LYS A 27 21.60 -33.53 -2.11
CA LYS A 27 21.23 -32.90 -3.41
C LYS A 27 19.72 -32.97 -3.59
N LEU A 28 18.99 -32.23 -2.77
CA LEU A 28 17.64 -31.79 -3.10
C LEU A 28 17.59 -30.30 -2.73
N PHE A 29 18.20 -29.48 -3.59
CA PHE A 29 18.06 -28.03 -3.49
C PHE A 29 16.62 -27.71 -3.87
N ILE A 30 15.85 -27.43 -2.83
CA ILE A 30 14.48 -26.96 -2.86
C ILE A 30 14.43 -25.78 -3.84
N LEU A 31 13.69 -25.94 -4.93
CA LEU A 31 13.14 -24.84 -5.71
C LEU A 31 12.23 -24.04 -4.77
N LEU A 32 12.81 -23.12 -4.01
CA LEU A 32 12.08 -22.05 -3.36
C LEU A 32 11.42 -21.28 -4.49
N ALA A 33 10.15 -21.55 -4.74
CA ALA A 33 9.31 -20.69 -5.53
C ALA A 33 9.48 -19.28 -4.97
N LEU A 34 10.08 -18.38 -5.74
CA LEU A 34 9.84 -16.96 -5.59
C LEU A 34 8.35 -16.75 -5.90
N ALA A 35 7.49 -17.11 -4.95
CA ALA A 35 6.29 -16.36 -4.72
C ALA A 35 6.80 -14.99 -4.23
N ALA A 36 7.21 -14.15 -5.18
CA ALA A 36 7.15 -12.73 -4.95
C ALA A 36 5.77 -12.48 -4.32
N PRO A 37 5.67 -11.75 -3.20
CA PRO A 37 4.37 -11.29 -2.78
C PRO A 37 3.86 -10.48 -3.97
N LEU A 38 3.00 -11.09 -4.80
CA LEU A 38 2.11 -10.34 -5.67
C LEU A 38 1.52 -9.33 -4.71
N ALA A 39 1.90 -8.07 -4.89
CA ALA A 39 1.36 -6.98 -4.12
C ALA A 39 -0.14 -7.06 -4.36
N TYR A 40 -0.83 -7.73 -3.45
CA TYR A 40 -2.25 -7.97 -3.52
C TYR A 40 -2.82 -6.57 -3.52
N ALA A 41 -3.27 -6.11 -4.69
CA ALA A 41 -4.01 -4.87 -4.79
C ALA A 41 -5.22 -5.10 -3.90
N GLY A 42 -5.18 -4.49 -2.72
CA GLY A 42 -6.15 -4.75 -1.68
C GLY A 42 -7.55 -4.56 -2.21
N GLU A 43 -8.44 -5.47 -1.86
CA GLU A 43 -9.84 -5.31 -2.18
C GLU A 43 -10.37 -4.07 -1.46
N LEU A 44 -11.10 -3.21 -2.18
CA LEU A 44 -11.73 -2.01 -1.66
C LEU A 44 -13.25 -2.23 -1.63
N SER A 45 -13.85 -2.14 -0.46
CA SER A 45 -15.31 -2.13 -0.28
C SER A 45 -15.76 -0.79 0.23
N CYS A 46 -16.74 -0.17 -0.44
CA CYS A 46 -17.30 1.13 -0.09
C CYS A 46 -18.78 1.01 0.26
N LYS A 47 -19.21 1.85 1.21
CA LYS A 47 -20.62 2.07 1.56
C LYS A 47 -20.84 3.56 1.66
N GLU A 48 -21.95 4.02 1.11
CA GLU A 48 -22.40 5.40 1.27
C GLU A 48 -22.78 5.64 2.74
N GLY A 49 -22.38 6.80 3.27
CA GLY A 49 -22.74 7.26 4.59
C GLY A 49 -24.15 7.85 4.62
N ALA A 50 -24.68 8.09 5.82
CA ALA A 50 -25.97 8.76 5.94
C ALA A 50 -25.89 10.20 5.37
N ALA A 51 -26.88 10.58 4.59
CA ALA A 51 -27.04 11.97 4.16
C ALA A 51 -27.25 12.85 5.39
N THR A 52 -26.49 13.93 5.50
CA THR A 52 -26.71 14.97 6.50
C THR A 52 -27.67 16.02 5.93
N ASN A 53 -28.45 16.67 6.79
CA ASN A 53 -29.42 17.70 6.36
C ASN A 53 -28.75 19.04 5.98
N GLU A 54 -27.42 19.07 5.80
CA GLU A 54 -26.61 20.26 5.55
C GLU A 54 -25.94 20.15 4.17
N GLY A 55 -26.59 20.71 3.14
CA GLY A 55 -26.05 20.83 1.78
C GLY A 55 -25.93 19.51 0.99
N ILE A 56 -25.35 19.60 -0.22
CA ILE A 56 -24.97 18.41 -1.00
C ILE A 56 -23.66 17.89 -0.42
N THR A 57 -23.76 17.16 0.69
CA THR A 57 -22.61 16.50 1.32
C THR A 57 -22.70 15.00 1.10
N ASN A 58 -21.79 14.47 0.29
CA ASN A 58 -21.66 13.04 0.04
C ASN A 58 -20.61 12.46 0.96
N HIS A 59 -20.98 11.44 1.74
CA HIS A 59 -20.08 10.74 2.63
C HIS A 59 -19.91 9.29 2.17
N TRP A 60 -18.69 8.79 2.20
CA TRP A 60 -18.39 7.39 1.88
C TRP A 60 -17.45 6.79 2.91
N HIS A 61 -17.81 5.61 3.40
CA HIS A 61 -17.01 4.80 4.29
C HIS A 61 -16.51 3.58 3.52
N CYS A 62 -15.20 3.51 3.31
CA CYS A 62 -14.59 2.39 2.61
C CYS A 62 -13.58 1.64 3.50
N THR A 63 -13.35 0.38 3.17
CA THR A 63 -12.33 -0.47 3.76
C THR A 63 -11.45 -1.04 2.66
N TYR A 64 -10.14 -0.86 2.80
CA TYR A 64 -9.13 -1.43 1.92
C TYR A 64 -8.37 -2.56 2.63
N GLN A 65 -8.27 -3.74 2.00
CA GLN A 65 -7.53 -4.87 2.55
C GLN A 65 -6.02 -4.70 2.30
N GLY A 66 -5.27 -4.33 3.33
CA GLY A 66 -3.84 -4.08 3.23
C GLY A 66 -3.38 -2.95 4.14
N ARG A 67 -2.07 -2.67 4.11
CA ARG A 67 -1.42 -1.72 5.02
C ARG A 67 -0.76 -0.53 4.31
N ASP A 68 -0.74 -0.50 2.98
CA ASP A 68 -0.16 0.61 2.23
C ASP A 68 -1.18 1.74 2.04
N LEU A 69 -0.91 2.90 2.64
CA LEU A 69 -1.75 4.10 2.54
C LEU A 69 -1.76 4.68 1.12
N ASP A 70 -0.65 4.59 0.39
CA ASP A 70 -0.59 5.09 -0.99
C ASP A 70 -1.41 4.19 -1.91
N ALA A 71 -1.32 2.87 -1.75
CA ALA A 71 -2.12 1.92 -2.52
C ALA A 71 -3.62 2.08 -2.24
N ALA A 72 -3.99 2.22 -0.96
CA ALA A 72 -5.38 2.48 -0.56
C ALA A 72 -5.93 3.80 -1.14
N TYR A 73 -5.12 4.87 -1.11
CA TYR A 73 -5.49 6.15 -1.73
C TYR A 73 -5.70 6.03 -3.24
N GLN A 74 -4.80 5.31 -3.93
CA GLN A 74 -4.92 5.09 -5.37
C GLN A 74 -6.12 4.18 -5.72
N ALA A 75 -6.43 3.20 -4.89
CA ALA A 75 -7.63 2.37 -5.05
C ALA A 75 -8.91 3.21 -4.94
N MET A 76 -8.96 4.12 -3.96
CA MET A 76 -10.07 5.08 -3.82
C MET A 76 -10.19 5.99 -5.03
N ARG A 77 -9.07 6.59 -5.50
CA ARG A 77 -9.02 7.47 -6.68
C ARG A 77 -9.55 6.85 -7.99
N ARG A 78 -9.68 5.52 -8.05
CA ARG A 78 -10.25 4.80 -9.19
C ARG A 78 -11.76 4.58 -9.08
N GLN A 79 -12.35 4.86 -7.91
CA GLN A 79 -13.79 4.85 -7.76
C GLN A 79 -14.40 6.06 -8.46
N ASP A 80 -15.58 5.88 -9.01
CA ASP A 80 -16.36 6.94 -9.66
C ASP A 80 -17.16 7.74 -8.61
N LEU A 81 -16.44 8.40 -7.70
CA LEU A 81 -17.03 9.24 -6.64
C LEU A 81 -16.96 10.70 -7.04
N TYR A 82 -18.08 11.42 -6.94
CA TYR A 82 -18.14 12.84 -7.27
C TYR A 82 -17.11 13.67 -6.48
N GLY A 83 -16.34 14.52 -7.18
CA GLY A 83 -15.33 15.41 -6.61
C GLY A 83 -13.97 14.75 -6.36
N ILE A 84 -13.84 13.44 -6.54
CA ILE A 84 -12.61 12.72 -6.23
C ILE A 84 -11.44 13.16 -7.12
N GLU A 85 -11.74 13.65 -8.32
CA GLU A 85 -10.81 14.18 -9.31
C GLU A 85 -10.05 15.42 -8.83
N ALA A 86 -10.66 16.23 -7.95
CA ALA A 86 -10.04 17.42 -7.37
C ALA A 86 -8.85 17.09 -6.45
N LEU A 87 -8.82 15.87 -5.90
CA LEU A 87 -7.69 15.39 -5.11
C LEU A 87 -6.42 15.23 -5.98
N PRO A 88 -5.21 15.30 -5.40
CA PRO A 88 -3.97 15.17 -6.16
C PRO A 88 -3.73 13.73 -6.63
N ALA A 89 -3.58 13.52 -7.95
CA ALA A 89 -3.27 12.20 -8.52
C ALA A 89 -2.00 11.54 -7.93
N LYS A 90 -1.04 12.36 -7.46
CA LYS A 90 0.20 11.90 -6.82
C LYS A 90 0.33 12.49 -5.42
N LEU A 91 0.56 11.63 -4.44
CA LEU A 91 0.82 12.04 -3.07
C LEU A 91 2.28 12.46 -2.88
N THR A 92 2.49 13.52 -2.10
CA THR A 92 3.81 13.84 -1.57
C THR A 92 4.19 12.84 -0.48
N ARG A 93 5.50 12.61 -0.31
CA ARG A 93 6.03 11.77 0.79
C ARG A 93 6.01 12.49 2.14
N ARG A 94 5.88 13.82 2.15
CA ARG A 94 5.90 14.68 3.33
C ARG A 94 4.58 15.45 3.45
N ASN A 95 4.33 15.96 4.65
CA ASN A 95 3.26 16.92 4.88
C ASN A 95 3.46 18.13 3.98
N SER A 96 2.37 18.64 3.40
CA SER A 96 2.43 19.81 2.53
C SER A 96 1.10 20.52 2.50
N THR A 97 1.15 21.84 2.41
CA THR A 97 0.01 22.68 2.03
C THR A 97 0.42 23.47 0.80
N ARG A 98 -0.39 23.38 -0.25
CA ARG A 98 -0.22 24.16 -1.48
C ARG A 98 -1.41 25.09 -1.60
N LYS A 99 -1.14 26.34 -1.93
CA LYS A 99 -2.16 27.35 -2.20
C LYS A 99 -1.99 27.80 -3.64
N TRP A 100 -3.10 27.93 -4.34
CA TRP A 100 -3.16 28.43 -5.70
C TRP A 100 -4.28 29.46 -5.81
N GLN A 101 -4.09 30.42 -6.69
CA GLN A 101 -5.06 31.44 -7.04
C GLN A 101 -5.06 31.56 -8.56
N ASP A 102 -6.25 31.67 -9.14
CA ASP A 102 -6.42 31.85 -10.57
C ASP A 102 -5.70 33.11 -11.05
N SER A 103 -5.04 33.02 -12.20
CA SER A 103 -4.30 34.14 -12.76
C SER A 103 -5.21 35.26 -13.25
N SER A 104 -6.43 34.92 -13.69
CA SER A 104 -7.45 35.85 -14.15
C SER A 104 -8.44 36.16 -13.04
N ALA A 105 -8.78 37.44 -12.89
CA ALA A 105 -9.95 37.82 -12.12
C ALA A 105 -11.23 37.40 -12.86
N CYS A 106 -12.27 37.11 -12.11
CA CYS A 106 -13.59 36.74 -12.64
C CYS A 106 -14.59 37.90 -12.63
N ASP A 107 -14.24 39.02 -12.00
CA ASP A 107 -15.03 40.24 -11.93
C ASP A 107 -14.13 41.48 -11.98
N ASP A 108 -14.79 42.64 -12.07
CA ASP A 108 -14.14 43.95 -12.17
C ASP A 108 -13.48 44.40 -10.85
N ASP A 109 -13.88 43.78 -9.72
CA ASP A 109 -13.30 44.02 -8.39
C ASP A 109 -11.98 43.26 -8.18
N GLY A 110 -11.58 42.42 -9.15
CA GLY A 110 -10.33 41.67 -9.10
C GLY A 110 -10.42 40.39 -8.26
N ASN A 111 -11.63 39.91 -7.97
CA ASN A 111 -11.82 38.65 -7.26
C ASN A 111 -11.33 37.49 -8.11
N ARG A 112 -10.72 36.53 -7.42
CA ARG A 112 -10.07 35.36 -8.02
C ARG A 112 -10.39 34.16 -7.17
N ASP A 113 -10.71 33.08 -7.84
CA ASP A 113 -10.84 31.78 -7.21
C ASP A 113 -9.51 31.35 -6.59
N ARG A 114 -9.63 30.59 -5.50
CA ARG A 114 -8.50 30.14 -4.70
C ARG A 114 -8.70 28.70 -4.34
N THR A 115 -7.60 27.96 -4.40
CA THR A 115 -7.58 26.55 -4.05
C THR A 115 -6.50 26.29 -3.01
N VAL A 116 -6.81 25.47 -2.01
CA VAL A 116 -5.86 25.00 -1.01
C VAL A 116 -5.89 23.48 -0.97
N THR A 117 -4.75 22.85 -1.23
CA THR A 117 -4.58 21.40 -1.06
C THR A 117 -3.65 21.12 0.10
N THR A 118 -4.12 20.37 1.09
CA THR A 118 -3.33 19.96 2.25
C THR A 118 -3.20 18.45 2.30
N ILE A 119 -1.97 17.96 2.45
CA ILE A 119 -1.62 16.56 2.67
C ILE A 119 -0.97 16.48 4.05
N ARG A 120 -1.56 15.69 4.94
CA ARG A 120 -1.00 15.35 6.26
C ARG A 120 -0.80 13.85 6.34
N ARG A 121 0.39 13.43 6.73
CA ARG A 121 0.81 12.03 6.81
C ARG A 121 1.43 11.76 8.16
N THR A 122 1.14 10.58 8.67
CA THR A 122 1.84 9.99 9.82
C THR A 122 2.23 8.55 9.47
N ALA A 123 2.88 7.87 10.42
CA ALA A 123 3.11 6.43 10.29
C ALA A 123 1.82 5.60 10.28
N ASN A 124 0.65 6.15 10.65
CA ASN A 124 -0.61 5.39 10.73
C ASN A 124 -1.76 5.97 9.92
N SER A 125 -1.61 7.19 9.41
CA SER A 125 -2.70 7.91 8.76
C SER A 125 -2.26 8.77 7.58
N LEU A 126 -3.20 9.05 6.71
CA LEU A 126 -3.09 10.00 5.60
C LEU A 126 -4.40 10.80 5.55
N THR A 127 -4.29 12.12 5.56
CA THR A 127 -5.42 13.02 5.25
C THR A 127 -5.04 13.85 4.05
N VAL A 128 -5.93 13.90 3.06
CA VAL A 128 -5.82 14.81 1.92
C VAL A 128 -7.09 15.62 1.85
N GLU A 129 -6.93 16.93 1.81
CA GLU A 129 -8.01 17.91 1.82
C GLU A 129 -7.77 18.86 0.66
N HIS A 130 -8.80 19.08 -0.15
CA HIS A 130 -8.82 19.99 -1.27
C HIS A 130 -9.99 20.95 -1.07
N LEU A 131 -9.65 22.19 -0.75
CA LEU A 131 -10.60 23.25 -0.52
C LEU A 131 -10.55 24.24 -1.69
N PHE A 132 -11.63 24.29 -2.45
CA PHE A 132 -11.90 25.33 -3.43
C PHE A 132 -12.73 26.42 -2.76
N LEU A 133 -12.11 27.57 -2.54
CA LEU A 133 -12.70 28.65 -1.73
C LEU A 133 -13.71 29.50 -2.48
N GLY A 134 -13.75 29.42 -3.81
CA GLY A 134 -14.78 30.06 -4.63
C GLY A 134 -15.01 31.54 -4.34
N ALA A 135 -14.27 32.42 -4.99
CA ALA A 135 -14.62 33.85 -5.00
C ALA A 135 -15.67 34.16 -6.09
N CYS A 136 -15.67 33.34 -7.14
CA CYS A 136 -16.41 33.52 -8.38
C CYS A 136 -17.36 32.35 -8.63
N LEU A 137 -16.85 31.14 -8.40
CA LEU A 137 -17.59 29.90 -8.49
C LEU A 137 -17.97 29.43 -7.08
N ASN A 138 -18.95 28.52 -7.01
CA ASN A 138 -19.37 27.99 -5.71
C ASN A 138 -18.22 27.25 -5.02
N PRO A 139 -18.02 27.49 -3.71
CA PRO A 139 -17.00 26.80 -2.95
C PRO A 139 -17.30 25.30 -2.85
N SER A 140 -16.23 24.51 -2.79
CA SER A 140 -16.32 23.08 -2.55
C SER A 140 -15.17 22.60 -1.68
N ASP A 141 -15.42 21.53 -0.92
CA ASP A 141 -14.42 20.84 -0.10
C ASP A 141 -14.48 19.35 -0.40
N THR A 142 -13.32 18.78 -0.73
CA THR A 142 -13.14 17.34 -0.90
C THR A 142 -12.07 16.85 0.04
N LYS A 143 -12.43 15.87 0.88
CA LYS A 143 -11.57 15.34 1.92
C LYS A 143 -11.57 13.84 1.90
N ILE A 144 -10.37 13.28 2.06
CA ILE A 144 -10.18 11.86 2.29
C ILE A 144 -9.27 11.65 3.49
N HIS A 145 -9.70 10.79 4.39
CA HIS A 145 -8.94 10.38 5.56
C HIS A 145 -8.78 8.86 5.55
N LEU A 146 -7.54 8.40 5.63
CA LEU A 146 -7.16 7.01 5.66
C LEU A 146 -6.48 6.72 7.00
N GLN A 147 -6.92 5.66 7.66
CA GLN A 147 -6.40 5.24 8.95
C GLN A 147 -6.08 3.75 8.92
N ARG A 148 -4.83 3.39 9.22
CA ARG A 148 -4.43 1.99 9.40
C ARG A 148 -5.13 1.42 10.63
N GLN A 149 -5.72 0.24 10.47
CA GLN A 149 -6.33 -0.53 11.55
C GLN A 149 -6.00 -2.02 11.36
N GLY A 150 -4.87 -2.45 11.91
CA GLY A 150 -4.38 -3.83 11.74
C GLY A 150 -4.00 -4.14 10.29
N GLY A 151 -4.58 -5.20 9.74
CA GLY A 151 -4.36 -5.67 8.35
C GLY A 151 -5.18 -4.93 7.28
N LYS A 152 -5.95 -3.90 7.67
CA LYS A 152 -6.80 -3.11 6.77
C LYS A 152 -6.58 -1.61 6.98
N ILE A 153 -7.09 -0.82 6.04
CA ILE A 153 -7.18 0.63 6.13
C ILE A 153 -8.64 1.04 6.07
N LEU A 154 -9.09 1.79 7.07
CA LEU A 154 -10.38 2.47 7.05
C LEU A 154 -10.23 3.78 6.29
N ILE A 155 -11.22 4.09 5.45
CA ILE A 155 -11.20 5.27 4.60
C ILE A 155 -12.53 6.00 4.78
N HIS A 156 -12.43 7.29 5.04
CA HIS A 156 -13.55 8.21 5.08
C HIS A 156 -13.35 9.22 3.96
N TYR A 157 -14.27 9.26 3.02
CA TYR A 157 -14.33 10.23 1.94
C TYR A 157 -15.53 11.15 2.14
N GLN A 158 -15.32 12.44 1.94
CA GLN A 158 -16.33 13.46 2.02
C GLN A 158 -16.15 14.43 0.86
N ASN A 159 -17.25 14.79 0.22
CA ASN A 159 -17.31 15.90 -0.71
C ASN A 159 -18.52 16.76 -0.32
N SER A 160 -18.31 18.07 -0.23
CA SER A 160 -19.36 19.06 0.00
C SER A 160 -19.23 20.18 -1.01
N ALA A 161 -20.34 20.55 -1.64
CA ALA A 161 -20.44 21.71 -2.51
C ALA A 161 -21.64 22.56 -2.08
N SER A 162 -21.50 23.88 -2.19
CA SER A 162 -22.57 24.86 -1.88
C SER A 162 -23.28 25.36 -3.13
#